data_AF-A0A7C7TH43-F1
#
_entry.id   AF-A0A7C7TH43-F1
#
_cell.length_a   1.000
_cell.length_b   1.000
_cell.length_c   1.000
_cell.angle_alpha   90.00
_cell.angle_beta   90.00
_cell.angle_gamma   90.00
#
_symmetry.space_group_name_H-M   'P 1'
#
loop_
_entity.id
_entity.type
_entity.pdbx_description
1 polymer ?
#
loop_
_entity_poly.entity_id
_entity_poly.type
_entity_poly.pdbx_seq_one_letter_code
_entity_poly.pdbx_strand_id
1 'polypeptide(L)'
;MEETENLEQPSERQRAVEDCLEEAILEYAIGVFPYAEALELIPGYRPESIRNTLFQMIDEGTVKVGFYYEEMQENLTLFYFLCVEGETHIVFGLDPNHVQVSITSDTNGIFRLDDEQYLNILQVPFN
;
A
#
# COMPACT_ATOMS: atom_id res chain seq x y z
N MET A 1 6.02 -43.15 4.14
CA MET A 1 6.23 -41.84 3.50
C MET A 1 4.92 -41.11 3.60
N GLU A 2 4.78 -40.28 4.61
CA GLU A 2 3.75 -39.24 4.71
C GLU A 2 4.51 -38.02 5.23
N GLU A 3 4.88 -37.13 4.32
CA GLU A 3 5.34 -35.78 4.66
C GLU A 3 4.07 -34.96 4.89
N THR A 4 3.68 -34.82 6.16
CA THR A 4 2.67 -33.84 6.55
C THR A 4 3.33 -32.47 6.58
N GLU A 5 3.01 -31.64 5.59
CA GLU A 5 3.29 -30.21 5.57
C GLU A 5 2.69 -29.57 6.83
N ASN A 6 3.54 -29.29 7.82
CA ASN A 6 3.20 -28.41 8.92
C ASN A 6 3.15 -26.98 8.35
N LEU A 7 1.95 -26.55 7.96
CA LEU A 7 1.62 -25.13 7.85
C LEU A 7 1.72 -24.52 9.25
N GLU A 8 2.90 -23.99 9.59
CA GLU A 8 3.13 -23.24 10.82
C GLU A 8 2.16 -22.06 10.87
N GLN A 9 1.15 -22.15 11.75
CA GLN A 9 0.29 -21.02 12.03
C GLN A 9 1.12 -19.95 12.77
N PRO A 10 1.15 -18.68 12.29
CA PRO A 10 1.88 -17.63 12.97
C PRO A 10 1.36 -17.47 14.39
N SER A 11 2.29 -17.39 15.34
CA SER A 11 1.97 -17.26 16.76
C SER A 11 1.17 -15.98 17.04
N GLU A 12 0.33 -15.96 18.06
CA GLU A 12 -0.43 -14.75 18.47
C GLU A 12 0.46 -13.52 18.68
N ARG A 13 1.71 -13.74 19.10
CA ARG A 13 2.71 -12.68 19.24
C ARG A 13 3.21 -12.14 17.90
N GLN A 14 3.36 -12.98 16.89
CA GLN A 14 3.74 -12.53 15.55
C GLN A 14 2.64 -11.69 14.93
N ARG A 15 1.38 -12.14 15.01
CA ARG A 15 0.24 -11.36 14.52
C ARG A 15 0.12 -9.99 15.19
N ALA A 16 0.24 -9.93 16.52
CA ALA A 16 0.19 -8.65 17.22
C ALA A 16 1.34 -7.69 16.83
N VAL A 17 2.52 -8.22 16.48
CA VAL A 17 3.65 -7.41 15.99
C VAL A 17 3.39 -6.94 14.56
N GLU A 18 2.83 -7.79 13.71
CA GLU A 18 2.42 -7.46 12.34
C GLU A 18 1.33 -6.37 12.35
N ASP A 19 0.30 -6.51 13.18
CA ASP A 19 -0.77 -5.50 13.34
C ASP A 19 -0.19 -4.14 13.78
N CYS A 20 0.75 -4.13 14.74
CA CYS A 20 1.42 -2.89 15.17
C CYS A 20 2.29 -2.27 14.07
N LEU A 21 2.91 -3.09 13.22
CA LEU A 21 3.73 -2.61 12.10
C LEU A 21 2.84 -2.03 11.00
N GLU A 22 1.75 -2.71 10.65
CA GLU A 22 0.77 -2.22 9.68
C GLU A 22 0.18 -0.88 10.12
N GLU A 23 -0.22 -0.75 11.39
CA GLU A 23 -0.72 0.50 11.94
C GLU A 23 0.33 1.62 11.85
N ALA A 24 1.59 1.33 12.19
CA ALA A 24 2.67 2.32 12.09
C ALA A 24 2.95 2.75 10.64
N ILE A 25 2.91 1.81 9.69
CA ILE A 25 3.07 2.09 8.26
C ILE A 25 1.89 2.93 7.76
N LEU A 26 0.67 2.63 8.20
CA LEU A 26 -0.54 3.38 7.83
C LEU A 26 -0.44 4.84 8.24
N GLU A 27 -0.09 5.07 9.51
CA GLU A 27 0.10 6.39 10.06
C GLU A 27 1.17 7.18 9.30
N TYR A 28 2.29 6.52 8.99
CA TYR A 28 3.35 7.12 8.20
C TYR A 28 2.89 7.44 6.76
N ALA A 29 2.21 6.50 6.10
CA ALA A 29 1.70 6.65 4.74
C ALA A 29 0.70 7.80 4.62
N ILE A 30 -0.21 7.94 5.58
CA ILE A 30 -1.13 9.08 5.64
C ILE A 30 -0.36 10.39 5.80
N GLY A 31 0.67 10.41 6.65
CA GLY A 31 1.50 11.59 6.88
C GLY A 31 2.33 12.04 5.66
N VAL A 32 2.62 11.13 4.73
CA VAL A 32 3.44 11.39 3.54
C VAL A 32 2.68 11.20 2.22
N PHE A 33 1.35 11.20 2.27
CA PHE A 33 0.53 10.98 1.07
C PHE A 33 0.79 12.08 0.02
N PRO A 34 1.21 11.73 -1.22
CA PRO A 34 1.74 12.69 -2.18
C PRO A 34 0.72 13.73 -2.68
N TYR A 35 -0.57 13.47 -2.49
CA TYR A 35 -1.66 14.37 -2.91
C TYR A 35 -2.45 14.95 -1.74
N ALA A 36 -1.89 14.94 -0.52
CA ALA A 36 -2.56 15.50 0.66
C ALA A 36 -2.96 16.96 0.45
N GLU A 37 -2.08 17.77 -0.14
CA GLU A 37 -2.36 19.18 -0.46
C GLU A 37 -3.51 19.35 -1.46
N ALA A 38 -3.67 18.43 -2.42
CA ALA A 38 -4.77 18.50 -3.37
C ALA A 38 -6.13 18.24 -2.70
N LEU A 39 -6.15 17.41 -1.65
CA LEU A 39 -7.35 17.14 -0.86
C LEU A 39 -7.75 18.35 0.02
N GLU A 40 -6.79 19.18 0.44
CA GLU A 40 -7.07 20.44 1.17
C GLU A 40 -7.89 21.44 0.33
N LEU A 41 -7.83 21.35 -0.99
CA LEU A 41 -8.55 22.23 -1.90
C LEU A 41 -10.04 21.90 -2.02
N ILE A 42 -10.48 20.75 -1.49
CA ILE A 42 -11.89 20.35 -1.50
C ILE A 42 -12.65 21.25 -0.51
N PRO A 43 -13.65 22.05 -0.95
CA PRO A 43 -14.36 22.95 -0.05
C PRO A 43 -15.01 22.21 1.12
N GLY A 44 -14.67 22.63 2.35
CA GLY A 44 -15.19 22.03 3.58
C GLY A 44 -14.28 20.97 4.22
N TYR A 45 -13.14 20.65 3.61
CA TYR A 45 -12.13 19.78 4.22
C TYR A 45 -11.29 20.48 5.29
N ARG A 46 -10.84 19.70 6.27
CA ARG A 46 -9.85 20.09 7.30
C ARG A 46 -8.70 19.07 7.33
N PRO A 47 -7.52 19.39 7.87
CA PRO A 47 -6.40 18.45 7.97
C PRO A 47 -6.76 17.14 8.69
N GLU A 48 -7.54 17.19 9.79
CA GLU A 48 -8.03 15.95 10.43
C GLU A 48 -9.00 15.17 9.52
N SER A 49 -9.72 15.87 8.64
CA SER A 49 -10.58 15.23 7.64
C SER A 49 -9.79 14.53 6.54
N ILE A 50 -8.59 15.01 6.18
CA ILE A 50 -7.73 14.33 5.19
C ILE A 50 -7.30 12.97 5.72
N ARG A 51 -6.80 12.94 6.96
CA ARG A 51 -6.46 11.68 7.63
C ARG A 51 -7.65 10.73 7.66
N ASN A 52 -8.80 11.19 8.16
CA ASN A 52 -10.01 10.36 8.23
C ASN A 52 -10.47 9.87 6.86
N THR A 53 -10.33 10.69 5.82
CA THR A 53 -10.73 10.30 4.47
C THR A 53 -9.75 9.31 3.87
N LEU A 54 -8.45 9.51 4.02
CA LEU A 54 -7.46 8.53 3.58
C LEU A 54 -7.66 7.20 4.29
N PHE A 55 -7.92 7.21 5.61
CA PHE A 55 -8.32 6.02 6.35
C PHE A 55 -9.55 5.35 5.74
N GLN A 56 -10.61 6.12 5.48
CA GLN A 56 -11.84 5.60 4.89
C GLN A 56 -11.61 5.02 3.49
N MET A 57 -10.86 5.71 2.63
CA MET A 57 -10.54 5.24 1.29
C MET A 57 -9.71 3.96 1.31
N ILE A 58 -8.85 3.79 2.30
CA ILE A 58 -8.04 2.58 2.50
C ILE A 58 -8.89 1.43 3.04
N ASP A 59 -9.75 1.69 4.03
CA ASP A 59 -10.68 0.72 4.61
C ASP A 59 -11.71 0.22 3.58
N GLU A 60 -12.24 1.13 2.76
CA GLU A 60 -13.13 0.82 1.64
C GLU A 60 -12.42 0.15 0.45
N GLY A 61 -11.08 0.08 0.48
CA GLY A 61 -10.27 -0.50 -0.59
C GLY A 61 -10.20 0.34 -1.87
N THR A 62 -10.66 1.59 -1.84
CA THR A 62 -10.49 2.56 -2.95
C THR A 62 -9.02 2.89 -3.17
N VAL A 63 -8.26 3.01 -2.08
CA VAL A 63 -6.81 3.16 -2.10
C VAL A 63 -6.19 1.97 -1.40
N LYS A 64 -5.14 1.38 -1.99
CA LYS A 64 -4.29 0.41 -1.29
C LYS A 64 -2.90 0.98 -1.11
N VAL A 65 -2.22 0.59 -0.04
CA VAL A 65 -0.84 1.00 0.24
C VAL A 65 0.06 -0.22 0.16
N GLY A 66 0.87 -0.30 -0.88
CA GLY A 66 1.93 -1.30 -0.97
C GLY A 66 3.22 -0.74 -0.38
N PHE A 67 3.93 -1.51 0.43
CA PHE A 67 5.25 -1.13 0.91
C PHE A 67 6.30 -2.15 0.50
N TYR A 68 7.47 -1.64 0.10
CA TYR A 68 8.66 -2.44 -0.10
C TYR A 68 9.68 -2.07 0.98
N TYR A 69 10.19 -3.09 1.67
CA TYR A 69 11.21 -2.93 2.69
C TYR A 69 12.39 -3.85 2.36
N GLU A 70 13.54 -3.22 2.11
CA GLU A 70 14.81 -3.91 1.90
C GLU A 70 15.63 -3.86 3.21
N GLU A 71 15.77 -5.02 3.86
CA GLU A 71 16.48 -5.14 5.15
C GLU A 71 17.91 -4.59 5.12
N MET A 72 18.59 -4.68 3.98
CA MET A 72 19.97 -4.21 3.83
C MET A 72 20.09 -2.69 3.68
N GLN A 73 19.01 -2.00 3.31
CA GLN A 73 19.03 -0.55 3.07
C GLN A 73 18.30 0.27 4.12
N GLU A 74 17.63 -0.38 5.10
CA GLU A 74 16.81 0.28 6.13
C GLU A 74 15.78 1.28 5.54
N ASN A 75 15.48 1.17 4.25
CA ASN A 75 14.63 2.10 3.51
C ASN A 75 13.25 1.48 3.31
N LEU A 76 12.23 2.21 3.75
CA LEU A 76 10.83 1.90 3.47
C LEU A 76 10.40 2.69 2.23
N THR A 77 9.98 1.99 1.18
CA THR A 77 9.40 2.60 -0.01
C THR A 77 7.90 2.37 -0.01
N LEU A 78 7.12 3.45 -0.15
CA LEU A 78 5.67 3.39 -0.21
C LEU A 78 5.17 3.59 -1.64
N PHE A 79 4.18 2.78 -2.02
CA PHE A 79 3.44 2.89 -3.26
C PHE A 79 1.96 2.97 -2.93
N TYR A 80 1.27 3.96 -3.48
CA TYR A 80 -0.17 4.12 -3.30
C TYR A 80 -0.87 3.72 -4.58
N PHE A 81 -1.90 2.88 -4.47
CA PHE A 81 -2.62 2.32 -5.61
C PHE A 81 -4.08 2.78 -5.58
N LEU A 82 -4.57 3.36 -6.67
CA LEU A 82 -5.99 3.60 -6.88
C LEU A 82 -6.62 2.33 -7.48
N CYS A 83 -7.56 1.75 -6.77
CA CYS A 83 -8.35 0.61 -7.23
C CYS A 83 -9.48 1.10 -8.13
N VAL A 84 -9.43 0.73 -9.41
CA VAL A 84 -10.49 1.02 -10.37
C VAL A 84 -11.15 -0.30 -10.74
N GLU A 85 -12.46 -0.42 -10.50
CA GLU A 85 -13.22 -1.65 -10.76
C GLU A 85 -13.11 -2.08 -12.23
N GLY A 86 -12.76 -3.35 -12.45
CA GLY A 86 -12.60 -3.92 -13.79
C GLY A 86 -11.31 -3.57 -14.52
N GLU A 87 -10.42 -2.80 -13.89
CA GLU A 87 -9.16 -2.31 -14.46
C GLU A 87 -7.96 -2.71 -13.60
N THR A 88 -6.77 -2.63 -14.18
CA THR A 88 -5.50 -2.68 -13.45
C THR A 88 -5.30 -1.44 -12.58
N HIS A 89 -4.66 -1.61 -11.41
CA HIS A 89 -4.50 -0.54 -10.42
C HIS A 89 -3.54 0.56 -10.92
N ILE A 90 -3.83 1.81 -10.58
CA ILE A 90 -3.00 2.98 -10.93
C ILE A 90 -2.08 3.32 -9.77
N VAL A 91 -0.78 3.45 -10.02
CA VAL A 91 0.19 3.88 -9.00
C VAL A 91 0.27 5.40 -8.95
N PHE A 92 -0.07 5.97 -7.79
CA PHE A 92 0.03 7.39 -7.50
C PHE A 92 1.49 7.84 -7.44
N GLY A 93 1.79 9.01 -8.03
CA GLY A 93 3.14 9.59 -8.07
C GLY A 93 4.01 9.14 -9.25
N LEU A 94 3.52 8.22 -10.08
CA LEU A 94 4.13 7.83 -11.37
C LEU A 94 3.22 8.25 -12.54
N ASP A 95 3.74 8.30 -13.77
CA ASP A 95 2.99 8.76 -14.95
C ASP A 95 1.71 7.92 -15.15
N PRO A 96 0.50 8.52 -15.04
CA PRO A 96 -0.77 7.81 -15.19
C PRO A 96 -0.97 7.23 -16.61
N ASN A 97 -0.19 7.66 -17.60
CA ASN A 97 -0.28 7.16 -18.97
C ASN A 97 0.51 5.86 -19.20
N HIS A 98 1.32 5.41 -18.23
CA HIS A 98 2.26 4.30 -18.46
C HIS A 98 2.41 3.30 -17.31
N VAL A 99 1.77 3.51 -16.15
CA VAL A 99 1.91 2.58 -15.01
C VAL A 99 0.55 2.01 -14.59
N GLN A 100 0.23 0.85 -15.16
CA GLN A 100 -0.86 -0.01 -14.74
C GLN A 100 -0.26 -1.29 -14.14
N VAL A 101 -0.54 -1.55 -12.87
CA VAL A 101 -0.01 -2.73 -12.18
C VAL A 101 -1.17 -3.65 -11.81
N SER A 102 -1.11 -4.88 -12.32
CA SER A 102 -2.02 -5.94 -11.91
C SER A 102 -1.63 -6.46 -10.53
N ILE A 103 -2.16 -5.82 -9.48
CA ILE A 103 -2.07 -6.36 -8.12
C ILE A 103 -3.25 -7.29 -7.92
N THR A 104 -2.99 -8.60 -7.95
CA THR A 104 -4.01 -9.66 -7.84
C THR A 104 -4.30 -10.05 -6.38
N SER A 105 -4.02 -9.19 -5.41
CA SER A 105 -4.33 -9.49 -4.02
C SER A 105 -5.73 -8.98 -3.68
N ASP A 106 -6.58 -9.90 -3.23
CA ASP A 106 -7.83 -9.62 -2.51
C ASP A 106 -7.57 -8.93 -1.15
N THR A 107 -6.37 -8.41 -0.90
CA THR A 107 -6.01 -7.72 0.34
C THR A 107 -6.48 -6.27 0.26
N ASN A 108 -7.43 -5.94 1.14
CA ASN A 108 -7.76 -4.57 1.47
C ASN A 108 -6.65 -3.98 2.36
N GLY A 109 -6.46 -2.66 2.30
CA GLY A 109 -5.53 -1.98 3.20
C GLY A 109 -4.06 -1.97 2.75
N ILE A 110 -3.18 -2.39 3.65
CA ILE A 110 -1.72 -2.34 3.50
C ILE A 110 -1.20 -3.73 3.15
N PHE A 111 -0.23 -3.80 2.25
CA PHE A 111 0.38 -5.07 1.88
C PHE A 111 1.87 -4.90 1.54
N ARG A 112 2.66 -5.95 1.78
CA ARG A 112 4.08 -5.97 1.42
C ARG A 112 4.24 -6.36 -0.04
N LEU A 113 5.07 -5.62 -0.78
CA LEU A 113 5.53 -5.99 -2.10
C LEU A 113 6.72 -6.94 -1.99
N ASP A 114 6.72 -7.98 -2.82
CA ASP A 114 7.92 -8.79 -3.05
C ASP A 114 8.88 -8.12 -4.05
N ASP A 115 10.09 -8.67 -4.19
CA ASP A 115 11.13 -8.14 -5.07
C ASP A 115 10.68 -8.09 -6.54
N GLU A 116 9.91 -9.08 -7.00
CA GLU A 116 9.43 -9.14 -8.38
C GLU A 116 8.39 -8.06 -8.64
N GLN A 117 7.42 -7.89 -7.74
CA GLN A 117 6.42 -6.84 -7.77
C GLN A 117 7.07 -5.45 -7.72
N TYR A 118 8.02 -5.25 -6.81
CA TYR A 118 8.77 -4.00 -6.70
C TYR A 118 9.55 -3.68 -7.98
N LEU A 119 10.30 -4.64 -8.52
CA LEU A 119 11.05 -4.46 -9.77
C LEU A 119 10.14 -4.18 -10.95
N ASN A 120 8.99 -4.85 -11.04
CA ASN A 120 8.00 -4.61 -12.10
C ASN A 120 7.46 -3.18 -12.06
N ILE A 121 7.25 -2.62 -10.86
CA ILE A 121 6.85 -1.21 -10.70
C ILE A 121 7.99 -0.27 -11.13
N LEU A 122 9.24 -0.58 -10.79
CA LEU A 122 10.42 0.24 -11.12
C LEU A 122 10.81 0.22 -12.61
N GLN A 123 10.50 -0.86 -13.33
CA GLN A 123 10.90 -1.03 -14.74
C GLN A 123 10.16 -0.09 -15.71
N VAL A 124 9.21 0.71 -15.24
CA VAL A 124 8.49 1.64 -16.10
C VAL A 124 9.35 2.89 -16.35
N PRO A 125 9.65 3.23 -17.62
CA PRO A 125 10.51 4.37 -17.92
C PRO A 125 9.84 5.68 -17.52
N PHE A 126 10.60 6.55 -16.84
CA PHE A 126 10.32 7.98 -16.80
C PHE A 126 10.54 8.54 -18.22
N ASN A 127 9.47 8.69 -18.99
CA ASN A 127 9.50 9.52 -20.19
C ASN A 127 9.16 10.96 -19.85
#